data_AF-A0A9P6JXQ7-F1
#
_entry.id   AF-A0A9P6JXQ7-F1
#
_cell.length_a   1.000
_cell.length_b   1.000
_cell.length_c   1.000
_cell.angle_alpha   90.00
_cell.angle_beta   90.00
_cell.angle_gamma   90.00
#
_symmetry.space_group_name_H-M   'P 1'
#
loop_
_entity.id
_entity.type
_entity.pdbx_description
1 polymer ?
#
loop_
_entity_poly.entity_id
_entity_poly.type
_entity_poly.pdbx_seq_one_letter_code
_entity_poly.pdbx_strand_id
1 'polypeptide(L)'
;MNQVQALRGQINLAYRRILDLERTEANYLRMFQIQLDEPNGEVLFDATPSNQDDRNRLYDVRNQIYDVALNHARLIESLQEFDATLADELRFPVAHSMLQRFHQLHREVRVYIAQQGAAMQTSLYNANKNHVLMAKITQSFNFSLGHQTTPKGRC
;
A
#
# COMPACT_ATOMS: atom_id res chain seq x y z
N MET A 1 -6.63 -23.27 -25.05
CA MET A 1 -7.01 -22.24 -24.06
C MET A 1 -6.59 -20.90 -24.65
N ASN A 2 -7.48 -19.91 -24.78
CA ASN A 2 -7.13 -18.62 -25.39
C ASN A 2 -6.13 -17.87 -24.47
N GLN A 3 -5.07 -17.29 -25.03
CA GLN A 3 -4.03 -16.56 -24.30
C GLN A 3 -4.61 -15.47 -23.38
N VAL A 4 -5.66 -14.78 -23.83
CA VAL A 4 -6.40 -13.80 -23.02
C VAL A 4 -7.05 -14.44 -21.79
N GLN A 5 -7.62 -15.63 -21.92
CA GLN A 5 -8.23 -16.35 -20.80
C GLN A 5 -7.19 -16.82 -19.78
N ALA A 6 -6.01 -17.25 -20.25
CA ALA A 6 -4.90 -17.63 -19.38
C ALA A 6 -4.37 -16.42 -18.57
N LEU A 7 -4.14 -15.28 -19.23
CA LEU A 7 -3.73 -14.04 -18.57
C LEU A 7 -4.76 -13.58 -17.53
N ARG A 8 -6.04 -13.54 -17.91
CA ARG A 8 -7.13 -13.19 -16.99
C ARG A 8 -7.16 -14.11 -15.77
N GLY A 9 -6.93 -15.41 -15.94
CA GLY A 9 -6.82 -16.36 -14.84
C GLY A 9 -5.69 -16.01 -13.86
N GLN A 10 -4.50 -15.72 -14.38
CA GLN A 10 -3.33 -15.35 -13.58
C GLN A 10 -3.51 -14.01 -12.86
N ILE A 11 -4.09 -13.01 -13.53
CA ILE A 11 -4.43 -11.70 -12.96
C ILE A 11 -5.37 -11.87 -11.77
N ASN A 12 -6.44 -12.65 -11.94
CA ASN A 12 -7.40 -12.91 -10.86
C ASN A 12 -6.76 -13.67 -9.68
N LEU A 13 -5.83 -14.60 -9.93
CA LEU A 13 -5.10 -15.29 -8.88
C LEU A 13 -4.20 -14.33 -8.09
N ALA A 14 -3.46 -13.47 -8.80
CA ALA A 14 -2.64 -12.43 -8.16
C ALA A 14 -3.50 -11.48 -7.32
N TYR A 15 -4.64 -11.03 -7.86
CA TYR A 15 -5.58 -10.17 -7.14
C TYR A 15 -6.12 -10.82 -5.86
N ARG A 16 -6.55 -12.09 -5.92
CA ARG A 16 -7.00 -12.83 -4.72
C ARG A 16 -5.90 -12.94 -3.66
N ARG A 17 -4.66 -13.20 -4.09
CA ARG A 17 -3.52 -13.26 -3.18
C ARG A 17 -3.27 -11.92 -2.49
N ILE A 18 -3.43 -10.80 -3.21
CA ILE A 18 -3.36 -9.45 -2.63
C ILE A 18 -4.44 -9.30 -1.55
N LEU A 19 -5.70 -9.66 -1.84
CA LEU A 19 -6.79 -9.56 -0.86
C LEU A 19 -6.53 -10.37 0.42
N ASP A 20 -5.98 -11.57 0.31
CA ASP A 20 -5.67 -12.40 1.48
C ASP A 20 -4.53 -11.79 2.34
N LEU A 21 -3.52 -11.22 1.67
CA LEU A 21 -2.45 -10.51 2.36
C LEU A 21 -2.96 -9.20 3.00
N GLU A 22 -3.88 -8.49 2.35
CA GLU A 22 -4.52 -7.28 2.89
C GLU A 22 -5.35 -7.58 4.15
N ARG A 23 -6.04 -8.71 4.20
CA ARG A 23 -6.71 -9.16 5.45
C ARG A 23 -5.70 -9.40 6.57
N THR A 24 -4.56 -10.01 6.24
CA THR A 24 -3.48 -10.26 7.20
C THR A 24 -2.89 -8.94 7.69
N GLU A 25 -2.66 -8.00 6.78
CA GLU A 25 -2.20 -6.65 7.12
C GLU A 25 -3.20 -5.92 8.02
N ALA A 26 -4.50 -5.98 7.70
CA ALA A 26 -5.53 -5.33 8.49
C ALA A 26 -5.53 -5.84 9.94
N ASN A 27 -5.23 -7.12 10.18
CA ASN A 27 -5.10 -7.66 11.53
C ASN A 27 -3.92 -7.04 12.28
N TYR A 28 -2.74 -6.95 11.65
CA TYR A 28 -1.59 -6.25 12.23
C TYR A 28 -1.89 -4.78 12.49
N LEU A 29 -2.53 -4.11 11.54
CA LEU A 29 -2.87 -2.69 11.69
C LEU A 29 -3.77 -2.46 12.90
N ARG A 30 -4.81 -3.27 13.10
CA ARG A 30 -5.67 -3.17 14.29
C ARG A 30 -4.89 -3.31 15.61
N MET A 31 -3.84 -4.13 15.65
CA MET A 31 -2.99 -4.27 16.85
C MET A 31 -2.24 -2.98 17.19
N PHE A 32 -1.92 -2.17 16.17
CA PHE A 32 -1.22 -0.91 16.33
C PHE A 32 -2.15 0.30 16.38
N GLN A 33 -3.47 0.11 16.32
CA GLN A 33 -4.42 1.20 16.42
C GLN A 33 -4.68 1.51 17.89
N ILE A 34 -4.10 2.61 18.37
CA ILE A 34 -4.46 3.20 19.65
C ILE A 34 -5.66 4.10 19.38
N GLN A 35 -6.82 3.73 19.90
CA GLN A 35 -7.98 4.63 19.89
C GLN A 35 -7.68 5.81 20.81
N LEU A 36 -7.77 7.02 20.28
CA LEU A 36 -7.80 8.22 21.10
C LEU A 36 -9.24 8.47 21.56
N ASP A 37 -9.42 8.84 22.83
CA ASP A 37 -10.70 9.32 23.38
C ASP A 37 -11.04 10.74 22.89
N GLU A 38 -10.75 11.04 21.62
CA GLU A 38 -11.05 12.33 21.00
C GLU A 38 -12.29 12.23 20.08
N PRO A 39 -13.15 13.26 20.02
CA PRO A 39 -14.42 13.23 19.29
C PRO A 39 -14.27 13.15 17.76
N ASN A 40 -13.06 13.35 17.24
CA ASN A 40 -12.70 13.20 15.82
C ASN A 40 -12.43 11.74 15.41
N GLY A 41 -12.32 10.80 16.36
CA GLY A 41 -12.01 9.40 16.08
C GLY A 41 -10.62 9.19 15.50
N GLU A 42 -9.67 10.08 15.83
CA GLU A 42 -8.29 9.92 15.39
C GLU A 42 -7.67 8.64 15.98
N VAL A 43 -7.03 7.87 15.11
CA VAL A 43 -6.37 6.61 15.48
C VAL A 43 -4.88 6.81 15.38
N LEU A 44 -4.17 6.71 16.50
CA LEU A 44 -2.72 6.75 16.51
C LEU A 44 -2.16 5.38 16.13
N PHE A 45 -1.08 5.42 15.36
CA PHE A 45 -0.29 4.24 15.05
C PHE A 45 0.73 4.01 16.18
N ASP A 46 0.66 2.85 16.85
CA ASP A 46 1.57 2.47 17.91
C ASP A 46 2.98 2.17 17.38
N ALA A 47 3.83 3.18 17.52
CA ALA A 47 5.24 3.12 17.17
C ALA A 47 6.16 2.80 18.37
N THR A 48 5.63 2.31 19.50
CA THR A 48 6.44 2.00 20.69
C THR A 48 7.42 0.84 20.45
N PRO A 49 8.63 0.83 21.03
CA PRO A 49 9.61 -0.24 20.80
C PRO A 49 9.12 -1.65 21.15
N SER A 50 8.15 -1.77 22.07
CA SER A 50 7.60 -3.06 22.54
C SER A 50 6.99 -3.92 21.42
N ASN A 51 6.49 -3.28 20.36
CA ASN A 51 5.79 -3.92 19.24
C ASN A 51 6.66 -4.09 17.98
N GLN A 52 8.00 -4.06 18.13
CA GLN A 52 8.92 -4.04 16.97
C GLN A 52 8.85 -5.31 16.11
N ASP A 53 8.71 -6.49 16.72
CA ASP A 53 8.66 -7.76 15.98
C ASP A 53 7.40 -7.84 15.11
N ASP A 54 6.25 -7.43 15.64
CA ASP A 54 5.02 -7.41 14.86
C ASP A 54 5.02 -6.32 13.80
N ARG A 55 5.70 -5.18 14.02
CA ARG A 55 5.93 -4.19 12.95
C ARG A 55 6.84 -4.72 11.84
N ASN A 56 7.85 -5.53 12.18
CA ASN A 56 8.66 -6.21 11.17
C ASN A 56 7.81 -7.18 10.35
N ARG A 57 6.94 -7.96 10.99
CA ARG A 57 5.99 -8.86 10.30
C ARG A 57 5.01 -8.09 9.42
N LEU A 58 4.48 -6.95 9.90
CA LEU A 58 3.63 -6.06 9.11
C LEU A 58 4.38 -5.57 7.86
N TYR A 59 5.64 -5.15 8.01
CA TYR A 59 6.48 -4.77 6.88
C TYR A 59 6.67 -5.90 5.87
N ASP A 60 6.92 -7.13 6.34
CA ASP A 60 7.11 -8.29 5.47
C ASP A 60 5.83 -8.62 4.69
N VAL A 61 4.66 -8.55 5.33
CA VAL A 61 3.36 -8.71 4.65
C VAL A 61 3.17 -7.62 3.60
N ARG A 62 3.49 -6.36 3.93
CA ARG A 62 3.39 -5.24 2.98
C ARG A 62 4.34 -5.40 1.79
N ASN A 63 5.55 -5.90 2.03
CA ASN A 63 6.48 -6.18 0.94
C ASN A 63 5.97 -7.32 0.05
N GLN A 64 5.38 -8.37 0.62
CA GLN A 64 4.71 -9.42 -0.17
C GLN A 64 3.53 -8.87 -0.99
N ILE A 65 2.71 -7.98 -0.43
CA ILE A 65 1.62 -7.31 -1.16
C ILE A 65 2.18 -6.57 -2.37
N TYR A 66 3.25 -5.79 -2.16
CA TYR A 66 3.89 -5.05 -3.23
C TYR A 66 4.44 -5.97 -4.33
N ASP A 67 5.15 -7.04 -3.95
CA ASP A 67 5.73 -7.97 -4.92
C ASP A 67 4.64 -8.66 -5.78
N VAL A 68 3.51 -9.03 -5.17
CA VAL A 68 2.36 -9.59 -5.90
C VAL A 68 1.66 -8.52 -6.75
N ALA A 69 1.53 -7.28 -6.26
CA ALA A 69 0.96 -6.16 -7.00
C ALA A 69 1.80 -5.78 -8.22
N LEU A 70 3.14 -5.87 -8.12
CA LEU A 70 4.04 -5.67 -9.24
C LEU A 70 3.88 -6.77 -10.29
N ASN A 71 3.78 -8.04 -9.86
CA ASN A 71 3.48 -9.13 -10.78
C ASN A 71 2.11 -8.94 -11.46
N HIS A 72 1.10 -8.52 -10.69
CA HIS A 72 -0.22 -8.18 -11.23
C HIS A 72 -0.12 -7.08 -12.29
N ALA A 73 0.62 -5.99 -12.05
CA ALA A 73 0.82 -4.91 -13.01
C ALA A 73 1.48 -5.41 -14.32
N ARG A 74 2.49 -6.28 -14.24
CA ARG A 74 3.12 -6.88 -15.43
C ARG A 74 2.15 -7.74 -16.25
N LEU A 75 1.29 -8.51 -15.57
CA LEU A 75 0.26 -9.30 -16.24
C LEU A 75 -0.80 -8.42 -16.92
N ILE A 76 -1.14 -7.28 -16.32
CA ILE A 76 -2.02 -6.26 -16.91
C ILE A 76 -1.38 -5.67 -18.16
N GLU A 77 -0.09 -5.28 -18.11
CA GLU A 77 0.64 -4.76 -19.28
C GLU A 77 0.62 -5.78 -20.43
N SER A 78 0.86 -7.06 -20.12
CA SER A 78 0.76 -8.13 -21.12
C SER A 78 -0.66 -8.30 -21.68
N LEU A 79 -1.70 -8.12 -20.86
CA LEU A 79 -3.09 -8.19 -21.31
C LEU A 79 -3.47 -6.99 -22.19
N GLN A 80 -2.93 -5.82 -21.89
CA GLN A 80 -3.22 -4.57 -22.59
C GLN A 80 -2.86 -4.64 -24.08
N GLU A 81 -1.85 -5.43 -24.45
CA GLU A 81 -1.48 -5.70 -25.85
C GLU A 81 -2.59 -6.42 -26.65
N PHE A 82 -3.50 -7.12 -25.97
CA PHE A 82 -4.59 -7.89 -26.58
C PHE A 82 -5.97 -7.26 -26.37
N ASP A 83 -6.21 -6.72 -25.18
CA ASP A 83 -7.50 -6.18 -24.75
C ASP A 83 -7.28 -5.06 -23.72
N ALA A 84 -7.12 -3.84 -24.22
CA ALA A 84 -6.85 -2.66 -23.38
C ALA A 84 -8.00 -2.35 -22.42
N THR A 85 -9.26 -2.50 -22.87
CA THR A 85 -10.44 -2.23 -22.03
C THR A 85 -10.48 -3.17 -20.84
N LEU A 86 -10.32 -4.48 -21.08
CA LEU A 86 -10.29 -5.47 -20.01
C LEU A 86 -9.08 -5.27 -19.08
N ALA A 87 -7.92 -4.91 -19.63
CA ALA A 87 -6.74 -4.60 -18.83
C ALA A 87 -6.98 -3.43 -17.87
N ASP A 88 -7.61 -2.35 -18.33
CA ASP A 88 -7.94 -1.19 -17.49
C ASP A 88 -8.94 -1.54 -16.37
N GLU A 89 -9.99 -2.30 -16.70
CA GLU A 89 -10.98 -2.77 -15.72
C GLU A 89 -10.32 -3.59 -14.60
N LEU A 90 -9.41 -4.50 -14.95
CA LEU A 90 -8.72 -5.37 -13.99
C LEU A 90 -7.60 -4.64 -13.24
N ARG A 91 -7.02 -3.58 -13.79
CA ARG A 91 -5.96 -2.77 -13.16
C ARG A 91 -6.50 -1.93 -12.01
N PHE A 92 -7.68 -1.33 -12.19
CA PHE A 92 -8.18 -0.26 -11.33
C PHE A 92 -8.20 -0.60 -9.83
N PRO A 93 -8.72 -1.76 -9.39
CA PRO A 93 -8.81 -2.08 -7.95
C PRO A 93 -7.44 -2.15 -7.27
N VAL A 94 -6.46 -2.79 -7.91
CA VAL A 94 -5.11 -2.94 -7.34
C VAL A 94 -4.38 -1.61 -7.30
N ALA A 95 -4.48 -0.80 -8.37
CA ALA A 95 -3.88 0.53 -8.38
C ALA A 95 -4.49 1.42 -7.27
N HIS A 96 -5.81 1.37 -7.08
CA HIS A 96 -6.47 2.12 -6.01
C HIS A 96 -5.99 1.69 -4.62
N SER A 97 -5.90 0.38 -4.35
CA SER A 97 -5.37 -0.13 -3.08
C SER A 97 -3.92 0.33 -2.84
N MET A 98 -3.05 0.27 -3.85
CA MET A 98 -1.66 0.72 -3.71
C MET A 98 -1.54 2.22 -3.41
N LEU A 99 -2.44 3.05 -3.94
CA LEU A 99 -2.50 4.47 -3.62
C LEU A 99 -2.93 4.72 -2.16
N GLN A 100 -3.96 4.02 -1.68
CA GLN A 100 -4.40 4.11 -0.28
C GLN A 100 -3.26 3.73 0.67
N ARG A 101 -2.55 2.65 0.34
CA ARG A 101 -1.37 2.17 1.06
C ARG A 101 -0.23 3.17 1.06
N PHE A 102 0.03 3.83 -0.07
CA PHE A 102 1.01 4.92 -0.14
C PHE A 102 0.69 6.04 0.86
N HIS A 103 -0.57 6.50 0.90
CA HIS A 103 -1.00 7.53 1.83
C HIS A 103 -0.93 7.09 3.29
N GLN A 104 -1.22 5.82 3.57
CA GLN A 104 -1.07 5.24 4.90
C GLN A 104 0.40 5.23 5.34
N LEU A 105 1.31 4.70 4.52
CA LEU A 105 2.75 4.69 4.81
C LEU A 105 3.30 6.10 5.06
N HIS A 106 2.86 7.08 4.26
CA HIS A 106 3.24 8.48 4.43
C HIS A 106 2.75 9.08 5.75
N ARG A 107 1.57 8.69 6.23
CA ARG A 107 1.08 9.07 7.57
C ARG A 107 1.92 8.44 8.67
N GLU A 108 2.18 7.13 8.57
CA GLU A 108 3.00 6.41 9.56
C GLU A 108 4.43 6.97 9.66
N VAL A 109 5.08 7.27 8.53
CA VAL A 109 6.40 7.92 8.50
C VAL A 109 6.40 9.22 9.31
N ARG A 110 5.39 10.08 9.11
CA ARG A 110 5.28 11.34 9.86
C ARG A 110 5.13 11.11 11.36
N VAL A 111 4.37 10.08 11.76
CA VAL A 111 4.24 9.67 13.17
C VAL A 111 5.58 9.22 13.74
N TYR A 112 6.33 8.37 13.03
CA TYR A 112 7.64 7.91 13.51
C TYR A 112 8.64 9.06 13.69
N ILE A 113 8.66 10.03 12.77
CA ILE A 113 9.58 11.18 12.83
C ILE A 113 9.21 12.13 13.98
N ALA A 114 7.93 12.24 14.34
CA ALA A 114 7.47 13.12 15.41
C ALA A 114 7.80 12.61 16.83
N GLN A 115 8.20 11.33 16.99
CA GLN A 115 8.53 10.75 18.28
C GLN A 115 9.90 11.20 18.81
N GLN A 116 9.99 11.46 20.12
CA GLN A 116 11.23 11.84 20.83
C GLN A 116 11.66 10.75 21.84
N GLY A 117 12.95 10.70 22.20
CA GLY A 117 13.49 9.82 23.26
C GLY A 117 14.09 8.49 22.77
N ALA A 118 14.25 7.50 23.67
CA ALA A 118 14.93 6.22 23.40
C ALA A 118 14.30 5.39 22.24
N ALA A 119 13.07 5.71 21.85
CA ALA A 119 12.40 5.13 20.68
C ALA A 119 12.94 5.64 19.32
N MET A 120 13.73 6.73 19.30
CA MET A 120 14.12 7.44 18.09
C MET A 120 14.85 6.57 17.05
N GLN A 121 15.82 5.74 17.44
CA GLN A 121 16.53 4.86 16.47
C GLN A 121 15.60 3.81 15.87
N THR A 122 14.75 3.19 16.69
CA THR A 122 13.77 2.18 16.25
C THR A 122 12.70 2.79 15.35
N SER A 123 12.23 4.00 15.67
CA SER A 123 11.29 4.75 14.85
C SER A 123 11.90 5.15 13.51
N LEU A 124 13.17 5.58 13.47
CA LEU A 124 13.89 5.86 12.23
C LEU A 124 14.05 4.62 11.35
N TYR A 125 14.31 3.45 11.93
CA TYR A 125 14.38 2.19 11.18
C TYR A 125 13.06 1.86 10.46
N ASN A 126 11.92 1.98 11.16
CA ASN A 126 10.60 1.72 10.56
C ASN A 126 10.20 2.80 9.56
N ALA A 127 10.56 4.06 9.82
CA ALA A 127 10.36 5.14 8.86
C ALA A 127 11.13 4.88 7.55
N ASN A 128 12.38 4.43 7.63
CA ASN A 128 13.18 4.07 6.46
C ASN A 128 12.57 2.91 5.66
N LYS A 129 12.09 1.88 6.36
CA LYS A 129 11.35 0.77 5.74
C LYS A 129 10.12 1.26 4.97
N ASN A 130 9.30 2.10 5.59
CA ASN A 130 8.10 2.66 4.96
C ASN A 130 8.47 3.55 3.77
N HIS A 131 9.54 4.35 3.85
CA HIS A 131 10.06 5.13 2.73
C HIS A 131 10.47 4.25 1.54
N VAL A 132 11.15 3.13 1.79
CA VAL A 132 11.52 2.17 0.73
C VAL A 132 10.28 1.60 0.04
N LEU A 133 9.25 1.22 0.81
CA LEU A 133 7.98 0.74 0.23
C LEU A 133 7.26 1.83 -0.57
N MET A 134 7.24 3.06 -0.07
CA MET A 134 6.68 4.19 -0.81
C MET A 134 7.38 4.41 -2.15
N ALA A 135 8.71 4.42 -2.16
CA ALA A 135 9.49 4.58 -3.39
C ALA A 135 9.20 3.47 -4.41
N LYS A 136 9.14 2.22 -3.95
CA LYS A 136 8.73 1.05 -4.73
C LYS A 136 7.33 1.23 -5.35
N ILE A 137 6.34 1.64 -4.56
CA ILE A 137 4.97 1.89 -5.03
C ILE A 137 4.94 3.02 -6.08
N THR A 138 5.62 4.14 -5.82
CA THR A 138 5.69 5.26 -6.75
C THR A 138 6.31 4.84 -8.08
N GLN A 139 7.40 4.08 -8.07
CA GLN A 139 8.06 3.61 -9.29
C GLN A 139 7.15 2.71 -10.15
N SER A 140 6.37 1.83 -9.52
CA SER A 140 5.59 0.81 -10.24
C SER A 140 4.22 1.29 -10.70
N PHE A 141 3.63 2.26 -10.00
CA PHE A 141 2.28 2.70 -10.29
C PHE A 141 2.18 4.17 -10.70
N ASN A 142 3.30 4.90 -10.72
CA ASN A 142 3.41 6.31 -11.15
C ASN A 142 2.32 7.20 -10.54
N PHE A 143 2.08 7.05 -9.23
CA PHE A 143 1.21 7.98 -8.51
C PHE A 143 1.95 9.32 -8.38
N SER A 144 1.61 10.27 -9.26
CA SER A 144 2.09 11.64 -9.16
C SER A 144 1.79 12.14 -7.74
N LEU A 145 2.85 12.36 -6.97
CA LEU A 145 2.79 12.93 -5.63
C LEU A 145 2.16 14.32 -5.73
N GLY A 146 0.85 14.41 -5.48
CA GLY A 146 0.12 15.63 -5.13
C GLY A 146 0.55 16.92 -5.84
N HIS A 147 0.11 17.12 -7.08
CA HIS A 147 -0.41 18.43 -7.45
C HIS A 147 -1.92 18.30 -7.61
N GLN A 148 -2.61 18.90 -6.65
CA GLN A 148 -4.02 19.22 -6.77
C GLN A 148 -4.21 19.98 -8.08
N THR A 149 -4.79 19.33 -9.09
CA THR A 149 -5.53 20.08 -10.10
C THR A 149 -6.78 20.57 -9.40
N THR A 150 -6.69 21.78 -8.85
CA THR A 150 -7.87 22.58 -8.56
C THR A 150 -8.73 22.63 -9.83
N PRO A 151 -10.05 22.45 -9.74
CA PRO A 151 -10.91 22.71 -10.87
C PRO A 151 -10.92 24.22 -11.08
N LYS A 152 -10.13 24.72 -12.03
CA LYS A 152 -10.52 25.93 -12.77
C LYS A 152 -11.60 25.43 -13.72
N GLY A 153 -12.88 25.47 -13.35
CA GLY A 153 -13.58 26.72 -13.17
C GLY A 153 -14.07 27.11 -14.56
N ARG A 154 -15.30 26.69 -14.86
CA ARG A 154 -16.08 27.24 -15.96
C ARG A 154 -16.04 28.77 -15.87
N CYS A 155 -15.63 29.41 -16.96
CA CYS A 155 -16.23 30.59 -17.57
C CYS A 155 -15.77 30.61 -19.02
#